data_AF-A0A7V1I1A2-F1
#
_entry.id   AF-A0A7V1I1A2-F1
#
_cell.length_a   1.000
_cell.length_b   1.000
_cell.length_c   1.000
_cell.angle_alpha   90.00
_cell.angle_beta   90.00
_cell.angle_gamma   90.00
#
_symmetry.space_group_name_H-M   'P 1'
#
loop_
_entity.id
_entity.type
_entity.pdbx_description
1 polymer ?
#
loop_
_entity_poly.entity_id
_entity_poly.type
_entity_poly.pdbx_seq_one_letter_code
_entity_poly.pdbx_strand_id
1 'polypeptide(L)' 'MMSKAELARKTGLSVQTIDRVEKGYYCRLDTKRKILIALDLDLEDRDGVFLDD' A
#
# COMPACT_ATOMS: atom_id res chain seq x y z
N MET A 1 -1.58 -7.25 14.25
CA MET A 1 -0.77 -6.30 13.47
C MET A 1 -0.30 -7.05 12.24
N MET A 2 -0.67 -6.61 11.03
CA MET A 2 -0.25 -7.26 9.79
C MET A 2 1.24 -6.95 9.56
N SER A 3 2.04 -7.96 9.24
CA SER A 3 3.45 -7.78 8.91
C SER A 3 3.64 -7.28 7.48
N LYS A 4 4.74 -6.57 7.20
CA LYS A 4 5.08 -6.11 5.85
C LYS A 4 5.12 -7.27 4.82
N ALA A 5 5.55 -8.45 5.26
CA ALA A 5 5.60 -9.65 4.43
C ALA A 5 4.20 -10.19 4.08
N GLU A 6 3.23 -10.09 5.00
CA GLU A 6 1.85 -10.48 4.72
C GLU A 6 1.19 -9.51 3.75
N LEU A 7 1.39 -8.20 3.94
CA LEU A 7 0.87 -7.19 3.01
C LEU A 7 1.48 -7.36 1.60
N ALA A 8 2.78 -7.61 1.51
CA ALA A 8 3.47 -7.91 0.26
C ALA A 8 2.86 -9.13 -0.46
N ARG A 9 2.61 -10.22 0.28
CA ARG A 9 1.97 -11.43 -0.27
C ARG A 9 0.56 -11.17 -0.77
N LYS A 10 -0.23 -10.40 -0.03
CA LYS A 10 -1.63 -10.09 -0.36
C LYS A 10 -1.75 -9.17 -1.59
N THR A 11 -0.83 -8.22 -1.72
CA THR A 11 -0.78 -7.23 -2.81
C THR A 11 -0.04 -7.71 -4.06
N GLY A 12 0.73 -8.80 -3.96
CA GLY A 12 1.63 -9.24 -5.02
C GLY A 12 2.82 -8.29 -5.25
N LEU A 13 3.14 -7.45 -4.26
CA LEU A 13 4.25 -6.50 -4.31
C LEU A 13 5.46 -7.05 -3.56
N SER A 14 6.66 -6.56 -3.90
CA SER A 14 7.85 -6.87 -3.10
C SER A 14 7.79 -6.15 -1.75
N VAL A 15 8.36 -6.76 -0.71
CA VAL A 15 8.49 -6.14 0.63
C VAL A 15 9.22 -4.80 0.54
N GLN A 16 10.21 -4.67 -0.34
CA GLN A 16 10.92 -3.40 -0.60
C GLN A 16 10.00 -2.31 -1.17
N THR A 17 8.98 -2.68 -1.95
CA THR A 17 8.02 -1.71 -2.48
C THR A 17 7.07 -1.25 -1.38
N ILE A 18 6.58 -2.17 -0.54
CA ILE A 18 5.81 -1.82 0.67
C ILE A 18 6.63 -0.89 1.58
N ASP A 19 7.89 -1.21 1.85
CA ASP A 19 8.77 -0.41 2.72
C ASP A 19 9.01 1.00 2.17
N ARG A 20 9.10 1.15 0.84
CA ARG A 20 9.16 2.48 0.21
C ARG A 20 7.85 3.25 0.37
N VAL A 21 6.71 2.59 0.21
CA VAL A 21 5.40 3.23 0.39
C VAL A 21 5.22 3.71 1.83
N GLU A 22 5.59 2.89 2.82
CA GLU A 22 5.54 3.28 4.24
C GLU A 22 6.50 4.44 4.58
N LYS A 23 7.55 4.65 3.78
CA LYS A 23 8.48 5.76 3.91
C LYS A 23 8.04 7.03 3.16
N GLY A 24 6.86 7.04 2.54
CA GLY A 24 6.34 8.19 1.79
C GLY A 24 6.97 8.37 0.39
N TYR A 25 7.55 7.31 -0.18
CA TYR A 25 8.03 7.40 -1.56
C TYR A 25 6.87 7.32 -2.55
N TYR A 26 7.01 8.04 -3.66
CA TYR A 26 6.09 7.97 -4.79
C TYR A 26 5.85 6.52 -5.23
N CYS A 27 4.58 6.14 -5.31
CA CYS A 27 4.13 4.86 -5.84
C CYS A 27 3.04 5.07 -6.90
N ARG A 28 2.94 4.12 -7.83
CA ARG A 28 1.97 4.20 -8.93
C ARG A 28 0.55 4.04 -8.38
N LEU A 29 -0.43 4.64 -9.07
CA LEU A 29 -1.86 4.45 -8.77
C LEU A 29 -2.27 2.96 -8.71
N ASP A 30 -1.70 2.12 -9.56
CA ASP A 30 -1.89 0.66 -9.53
C ASP A 30 -1.42 0.04 -8.20
N THR A 31 -0.27 0.48 -7.68
CA THR A 31 0.28 0.06 -6.38
C THR A 31 -0.61 0.54 -5.24
N LYS A 32 -1.06 1.80 -5.27
CA LYS A 32 -2.00 2.35 -4.27
C LYS A 32 -3.29 1.52 -4.24
N ARG A 33 -3.87 1.22 -5.40
CA ARG A 33 -5.09 0.40 -5.53
C ARG A 33 -4.90 -1.01 -4.97
N LYS A 34 -3.78 -1.69 -5.28
CA LYS A 34 -3.47 -3.02 -4.75
C LYS A 34 -3.39 -3.03 -3.22
N ILE A 35 -2.75 -2.01 -2.65
CA ILE A 35 -2.59 -1.87 -1.20
C ILE A 35 -3.94 -1.62 -0.52
N LEU A 36 -4.78 -0.73 -1.07
CA LEU A 36 -6.12 -0.47 -0.54
C LEU A 36 -6.99 -1.73 -0.52
N ILE A 37 -7.04 -2.47 -1.64
CA ILE A 37 -7.76 -3.75 -1.73
C ILE A 37 -7.22 -4.77 -0.72
N ALA A 38 -5.91 -4.84 -0.53
CA ALA A 38 -5.32 -5.75 0.45
C ALA A 38 -5.67 -5.39 1.90
N LEU A 39 -5.89 -4.10 2.17
CA LEU A 39 -6.33 -3.56 3.45
C LEU A 39 -7.85 -3.55 3.63
N ASP A 40 -8.61 -4.00 2.62
CA ASP A 40 -10.08 -3.97 2.61
C ASP A 40 -10.64 -2.54 2.73
N LEU A 41 -9.95 -1.60 2.07
CA LEU A 41 -10.28 -0.17 2.05
C LEU A 41 -10.75 0.26 0.66
N ASP A 42 -11.57 1.30 0.64
CA ASP A 42 -12.08 1.86 -0.60
C ASP A 42 -11.09 2.86 -1.22
N LEU A 43 -11.31 3.19 -2.50
CA LEU A 43 -10.50 4.19 -3.20
C LEU A 43 -10.61 5.60 -2.57
N GLU A 44 -11.68 5.85 -1.83
CA GLU A 44 -11.93 7.09 -1.11
C GLU A 44 -11.06 7.20 0.15
N ASP A 45 -10.67 6.07 0.75
CA ASP A 45 -9.78 6.03 1.94
C ASP A 45 -8.31 6.26 1.59
N ARG A 46 -7.98 6.46 0.31
CA ARG A 46 -6.61 6.66 -0.17
C ARG A 46 -5.90 7.82 0.53
N ASP A 47 -6.63 8.89 0.85
CA ASP A 47 -6.07 10.09 1.47
C ASP A 47 -5.73 9.86 2.96
N GLY A 48 -6.37 8.87 3.60
CA GLY A 48 -6.04 8.43 4.96
C GLY A 48 -4.85 7.45 5.02
N VAL A 49 -4.53 6.79 3.91
CA VAL A 49 -3.46 5.77 3.83
C VAL A 49 -2.18 6.31 3.21
N PHE A 50 -2.28 7.19 2.22
CA PHE A 50 -1.15 7.78 1.51
C PHE A 50 -1.11 9.29 1.80
N LEU A 51 -0.15 9.71 2.63
CA LEU A 51 -0.01 11.12 3.09
C LEU A 51 0.58 12.08 2.04
N ASP A 52 0.99 11.56 0.87
CA ASP A 52 1.70 12.31 -0.19
C ASP A 52 0.83 12.57 -1.45
N ASP A 53 -0.48 12.83 -1.28
CA ASP A 53 -1.30 13.47 -2.34
C ASP A 53 -1.65 14.92 -1.95
#